data_AF-A0A9D4DGC1-F1
#
_entry.id   AF-A0A9D4DGC1-F1
#
_cell.length_a   1.000
_cell.length_b   1.000
_cell.length_c   1.000
_cell.angle_alpha   90.00
_cell.angle_beta   90.00
_cell.angle_gamma   90.00
#
_symmetry.space_group_name_H-M   'P 1'
#
loop_
_entity.id
_entity.type
_entity.pdbx_description
1 polymer ?
#
loop_
_entity_poly.entity_id
_entity_poly.type
_entity_poly.pdbx_seq_one_letter_code
_entity_poly.pdbx_strand_id
1 'polypeptide(L)'
;MSITRQTLWAARVGKSGKAMPSLAGLPPTTEAFYENVKRAHIQAFTWKHALDADPPDLDTCDYGWRKDEVSNNILPITIASNVALAPLNVLKMI
;
A
#
# COMPACT_ATOMS: atom_id res chain seq x y z
N MET A 1 0.27 -13.18 -1.12
CA MET A 1 -0.98 -13.15 -0.32
C MET A 1 -1.04 -14.36 0.61
N SER A 2 -1.15 -14.18 1.93
CA SER A 2 -1.31 -15.31 2.87
C SER A 2 -2.76 -15.82 2.89
N ILE A 3 -2.93 -17.10 3.23
CA ILE A 3 -4.24 -17.78 3.32
C ILE A 3 -5.17 -17.02 4.28
N THR A 4 -4.67 -16.58 5.43
CA THR A 4 -5.43 -15.84 6.44
C THR A 4 -6.02 -14.52 5.91
N ARG A 5 -5.33 -13.86 4.98
CA ARG A 5 -5.81 -12.61 4.39
C ARG A 5 -6.89 -12.85 3.35
N GLN A 6 -6.75 -13.91 2.55
CA GLN A 6 -7.76 -14.30 1.58
C GLN A 6 -9.06 -14.67 2.30
N THR A 7 -9.00 -15.40 3.42
CA THR A 7 -10.18 -15.78 4.19
C THR A 7 -10.88 -14.58 4.82
N LEU A 8 -10.14 -13.64 5.41
CA LEU A 8 -10.70 -12.39 5.96
C LEU A 8 -11.35 -11.51 4.90
N TRP A 9 -10.69 -11.32 3.76
CA TRP A 9 -11.25 -10.56 2.65
C TRP A 9 -12.52 -11.24 2.12
N ALA A 10 -12.46 -12.55 1.84
CA ALA A 10 -13.60 -13.32 1.35
C ALA A 10 -14.80 -13.30 2.33
N ALA A 11 -14.56 -13.36 3.64
CA ALA A 11 -15.61 -13.22 4.65
C ALA A 11 -16.25 -11.83 4.66
N ARG A 12 -15.47 -10.78 4.33
CA ARG A 12 -15.94 -9.39 4.27
C ARG A 12 -16.69 -9.07 2.98
N VAL A 13 -16.20 -9.54 1.82
CA VAL A 13 -16.80 -9.24 0.51
C VAL A 13 -17.85 -10.27 0.08
N GLY A 14 -17.75 -11.51 0.57
CA GLY A 14 -18.64 -12.61 0.20
C GLY A 14 -20.07 -12.48 0.72
N LYS A 15 -20.33 -11.53 1.62
CA LYS A 15 -21.68 -11.23 2.14
C LYS A 15 -22.48 -10.28 1.24
N SER A 16 -21.90 -9.68 0.21
CA SER A 16 -22.64 -8.84 -0.74
C SER A 16 -23.28 -9.71 -1.81
N GLY A 17 -24.59 -9.95 -1.69
CA GLY A 17 -25.37 -10.64 -2.70
C GLY A 17 -25.32 -9.94 -4.06
N LYS A 18 -25.00 -10.71 -5.11
CA LYS A 18 -25.21 -10.45 -6.55
C LYS A 18 -24.36 -9.39 -7.28
N ALA A 19 -23.48 -8.64 -6.64
CA ALA A 19 -22.54 -7.78 -7.38
C ALA A 19 -21.15 -8.39 -7.41
N MET A 20 -20.59 -8.59 -8.60
CA MET A 20 -19.15 -8.86 -8.74
C MET A 20 -18.39 -7.75 -7.98
N PRO A 21 -17.42 -8.08 -7.10
CA PRO A 21 -16.65 -7.06 -6.40
C PRO A 21 -16.10 -6.07 -7.43
N SER A 22 -16.21 -4.77 -7.16
CA SER A 22 -15.53 -3.80 -8.01
C SER A 22 -14.04 -4.13 -8.05
N LEU A 23 -13.38 -3.87 -9.17
CA LEU A 23 -11.93 -4.05 -9.29
C LEU A 23 -11.18 -3.34 -8.16
N ALA A 24 -11.68 -2.18 -7.71
CA ALA A 24 -11.16 -1.42 -6.56
C ALA A 24 -11.38 -2.12 -5.20
N GLY A 25 -12.28 -3.09 -5.12
CA GLY A 25 -12.53 -3.93 -3.94
C GLY A 25 -11.66 -5.17 -3.86
N LEU A 26 -10.86 -5.48 -4.89
CA LEU A 26 -9.91 -6.60 -4.86
C LEU A 26 -8.81 -6.35 -3.82
N PRO A 27 -8.27 -7.41 -3.21
CA PRO A 27 -7.13 -7.26 -2.32
C PRO A 27 -5.94 -6.68 -3.10
N PRO A 28 -5.17 -5.75 -2.49
CA PRO A 28 -4.00 -5.19 -3.15
C PRO A 28 -2.96 -6.29 -3.41
N THR A 29 -2.09 -6.04 -4.38
CA THR A 29 -0.93 -6.89 -4.64
C THR A 29 -0.01 -6.92 -3.43
N THR A 30 0.86 -7.94 -3.37
CA THR A 30 1.77 -8.12 -2.24
C THR A 30 2.73 -6.93 -2.12
N GLU A 31 3.17 -6.42 -3.26
CA GLU A 31 4.09 -5.31 -3.42
C GLU A 31 3.44 -3.99 -3.00
N ALA A 32 2.21 -3.70 -3.47
CA ALA A 32 1.45 -2.53 -3.05
C ALA A 32 1.13 -2.58 -1.53
N PHE A 33 0.94 -3.78 -0.98
CA PHE A 33 0.80 -3.94 0.46
C PHE A 33 2.10 -3.60 1.21
N TYR A 34 3.25 -4.09 0.77
CA TYR A 34 4.53 -3.78 1.41
C TYR A 34 4.82 -2.28 1.41
N GLU A 35 4.57 -1.58 0.30
CA GLU A 35 4.73 -0.13 0.24
C GLU A 35 3.79 0.60 1.21
N ASN A 36 2.57 0.12 1.40
CA ASN A 36 1.67 0.65 2.43
C ASN A 36 2.17 0.39 3.87
N VAL A 37 2.73 -0.79 4.14
CA VAL A 37 3.29 -1.12 5.46
C VAL A 37 4.48 -0.21 5.78
N LYS A 38 5.37 0.01 4.80
CA LYS A 38 6.49 0.95 4.95
C LYS A 38 6.01 2.38 5.28
N ARG A 39 4.98 2.86 4.58
CA ARG A 39 4.39 4.18 4.88
C ARG A 39 3.74 4.28 6.25
N ALA A 40 3.06 3.22 6.68
CA ALA A 40 2.49 3.16 8.03
C ALA A 40 3.60 3.17 9.10
N HIS A 41 4.72 2.49 8.82
CA HIS A 41 5.88 2.47 9.71
C HIS A 41 6.46 3.87 9.93
N ILE A 42 6.70 4.64 8.85
CA ILE A 42 7.24 6.00 8.99
C ILE A 42 6.26 6.93 9.72
N GLN A 43 4.96 6.83 9.48
CA GLN A 43 3.96 7.61 10.21
C GLN A 43 3.99 7.31 11.72
N ALA A 44 4.06 6.02 12.08
CA ALA A 44 4.17 5.61 13.47
C ALA A 44 5.50 6.06 14.10
N PHE A 45 6.60 5.99 13.35
CA PHE A 45 7.92 6.46 13.77
C PHE A 45 7.89 7.96 14.08
N THR A 46 7.35 8.77 13.17
CA THR A 46 7.19 10.22 13.38
C THR A 46 6.39 10.51 14.65
N TRP A 47 5.28 9.82 14.89
CA TRP A 47 4.49 10.02 16.11
C TRP A 47 5.23 9.59 17.37
N LYS A 48 5.96 8.49 17.31
CA LYS A 48 6.74 7.97 18.44
C LYS A 48 7.82 8.96 18.89
N HIS A 49 8.47 9.62 17.94
CA HIS A 49 9.60 10.52 18.19
C HIS A 49 9.22 12.01 18.12
N ALA A 50 7.92 12.34 18.10
CA ALA A 50 7.44 13.71 17.87
C ALA A 50 7.83 14.72 18.96
N LEU A 51 8.15 14.24 20.17
CA LEU A 51 8.54 15.08 21.32
C LEU A 51 10.03 14.97 21.66
N ASP A 52 10.77 14.16 20.91
CA ASP A 52 12.19 13.99 21.16
C ASP A 52 12.93 15.24 20.66
N ALA A 53 13.83 15.76 21.50
CA ALA A 53 14.64 16.94 21.14
C ALA A 53 15.61 16.67 19.98
N ASP A 54 15.98 15.39 19.80
CA ASP A 54 16.86 14.90 18.73
C ASP A 54 16.32 13.55 18.22
N PRO A 55 15.32 13.56 17.32
CA PRO A 55 14.75 12.33 16.78
C PRO A 55 15.74 11.64 15.84
N PRO A 56 15.74 10.30 15.75
CA PRO A 56 16.65 9.60 14.84
C PRO A 56 16.36 9.97 13.38
N ASP A 57 17.42 10.19 12.60
CA ASP A 57 17.31 10.48 11.18
C ASP A 57 16.84 9.24 10.40
N LEU A 58 15.86 9.43 9.52
CA LEU A 58 15.23 8.36 8.78
C LEU A 58 14.82 8.85 7.38
N ASP A 59 15.42 8.27 6.35
CA ASP A 59 15.08 8.63 4.97
C ASP A 59 13.71 8.07 4.59
N THR A 60 12.76 8.98 4.34
CA THR A 60 11.41 8.63 3.89
C THR A 60 11.39 7.84 2.58
N CYS A 61 12.41 7.97 1.73
CA CYS A 61 12.49 7.27 0.45
C CYS A 61 12.65 5.75 0.62
N ASP A 62 13.24 5.29 1.71
CA ASP A 62 13.33 3.87 2.06
C ASP A 62 11.98 3.30 2.51
N TYR A 63 11.05 4.17 2.89
CA TYR A 63 9.76 3.81 3.50
C TYR A 63 8.55 4.09 2.61
N GLY A 64 8.71 3.87 1.31
CA GLY A 64 7.60 3.86 0.35
C GLY A 64 7.10 5.24 -0.04
N TRP A 65 8.02 6.20 0.01
CA TRP A 65 7.89 7.51 -0.59
C TRP A 65 8.95 7.69 -1.67
N ARG A 66 8.73 8.63 -2.59
CA ARG A 66 9.71 9.06 -3.58
C ARG A 66 9.76 10.57 -3.60
N LYS A 67 10.93 11.12 -3.84
CA LYS A 67 11.07 12.54 -4.11
C LYS A 67 10.71 12.82 -5.56
N ASP A 68 9.85 13.81 -5.77
CA ASP A 68 9.62 14.40 -7.08
C ASP A 68 10.70 15.45 -7.35
N GLU A 69 11.56 15.19 -8.33
CA GLU A 69 12.71 16.04 -8.64
C GLU A 69 12.29 17.43 -9.16
N VAL A 70 11.10 17.52 -9.76
CA VAL A 70 10.61 18.78 -10.36
C VAL A 70 10.02 19.70 -9.29
N SER A 71 9.21 19.15 -8.39
CA SER A 71 8.50 19.94 -7.38
C SER A 71 9.16 19.93 -5.99
N ASN A 72 10.22 19.14 -5.80
CA ASN A 72 10.83 18.84 -4.49
C ASN A 72 9.86 18.24 -3.46
N ASN A 73 8.67 17.79 -3.88
CA ASN A 73 7.70 17.17 -3.00
C ASN A 73 8.01 15.69 -2.76
N ILE A 74 7.52 15.16 -1.65
CA ILE A 74 7.59 13.74 -1.32
C ILE A 74 6.24 13.11 -1.65
N LEU A 75 6.23 12.15 -2.57
CA LEU A 75 5.02 11.48 -3.07
C LEU A 75 5.00 10.01 -2.64
N PRO A 76 3.85 9.46 -2.24
CA PRO A 76 3.77 8.05 -1.86
C PRO A 76 3.95 7.16 -3.09
N ILE A 77 4.73 6.09 -2.95
CA ILE A 77 4.85 5.04 -3.97
C ILE A 77 3.62 4.12 -3.85
N THR A 78 2.56 4.42 -4.60
CA THR A 78 1.33 3.62 -4.54
C THR A 78 1.55 2.20 -5.04
N ILE A 79 2.38 2.04 -6.08
CA ILE A 79 2.75 0.77 -6.71
C ILE A 79 4.18 0.92 -7.23
N ALA A 80 5.01 -0.10 -7.05
CA ALA A 80 6.35 -0.11 -7.64
C ALA A 80 6.25 -0.09 -9.18
N SER A 81 7.12 0.69 -9.84
CA SER A 81 7.06 1.01 -11.27
C SER A 81 7.05 -0.20 -12.21
N ASN A 82 7.50 -1.35 -11.70
CA ASN A 82 7.63 -2.62 -12.42
C ASN A 82 6.57 -3.67 -12.03
N VAL A 83 5.57 -3.31 -11.22
CA VAL A 83 4.57 -4.25 -10.72
C VAL A 83 3.21 -3.97 -11.34
N ALA A 84 2.60 -5.01 -11.91
CA ALA A 84 1.24 -4.94 -12.42
C ALA A 84 0.25 -4.66 -11.28
N LEU A 85 -0.66 -3.72 -11.50
CA LEU A 85 -1.66 -3.26 -10.54
C LEU A 85 -2.62 -4.37 -10.08
N ALA A 86 -2.80 -5.37 -10.95
CA ALA A 86 -3.56 -6.57 -10.71
C ALA A 86 -2.96 -7.72 -11.55
N PRO A 87 -3.30 -8.99 -11.27
CA PRO A 87 -2.95 -10.11 -12.14
C PRO A 87 -3.42 -9.84 -13.59
N LEU A 88 -2.61 -10.25 -14.59
CA LEU A 88 -2.91 -10.01 -16.01
C LEU A 88 -4.31 -10.47 -16.42
N ASN A 89 -4.78 -11.58 -15.83
CA ASN A 89 -6.11 -12.13 -16.12
C ASN A 89 -7.24 -11.17 -15.72
N VAL A 90 -7.04 -10.40 -14.66
CA VAL A 90 -7.99 -9.38 -14.17
C VAL A 90 -7.92 -8.13 -15.06
N LEU A 91 -6.71 -7.72 -15.45
CA LEU A 91 -6.51 -6.58 -16.35
C LEU A 91 -7.12 -6.80 -17.74
N LYS A 92 -7.17 -8.06 -18.21
CA LYS A 92 -7.81 -8.45 -19.48
C LYS A 92 -9.34 -8.41 -19.47
N MET A 93 -9.97 -8.22 -18.30
CA MET A 93 -11.43 -8.16 -18.15
C MET A 93 -12.00 -6.74 -18.22
N ILE A 94 -11.14 -5.74 -18.43
CA ILE A 94 -11.44 -4.31 -18.49
C ILE A 94 -11.26 -3.85 -19.94
#